data_AF-A0A533T700-F1
#
_entry.id   AF-A0A533T700-F1
#
_cell.length_a   1.000
_cell.length_b   1.000
_cell.length_c   1.000
_cell.angle_alpha   90.00
_cell.angle_beta   90.00
_cell.angle_gamma   90.00
#
_symmetry.space_group_name_H-M   'P 1'
#
loop_
_entity.id
_entity.type
_entity.pdbx_description
1 polymer ?
#
loop_
_entity_poly.entity_id
_entity_poly.type
_entity_poly.pdbx_seq_one_letter_code
_entity_poly.pdbx_strand_id
1 'polypeptide(L)' 'MTQSASIRINHNLYELAKQDAFAEHRTISGQIEFWAQVGRTSIDNPDLPVEFIMASLASLAEPRENSIPFVPRSGKR' A
#
# COMPACT_ATOMS: atom_id res chain seq x y z
N MET A 1 -0.27 3.34 -21.64
CA MET A 1 1.18 3.21 -21.88
C MET A 1 1.85 3.33 -20.52
N THR A 2 2.60 2.32 -20.07
CA THR A 2 3.39 2.41 -18.83
C THR A 2 4.61 3.26 -19.13
N GLN A 3 4.62 4.50 -18.64
CA GLN A 3 5.75 5.42 -18.79
C GLN A 3 6.76 5.13 -17.69
N SER A 4 7.99 4.76 -18.06
CA SER A 4 9.09 4.58 -17.11
C SER A 4 9.92 5.86 -17.02
N ALA A 5 10.28 6.24 -15.80
CA ALA A 5 11.17 7.36 -15.51
C ALA A 5 12.31 6.89 -14.61
N SER A 6 13.54 7.29 -14.94
CA SER A 6 14.70 7.00 -14.09
C SER A 6 14.86 8.10 -13.04
N ILE A 7 14.92 7.70 -11.77
CA ILE A 7 15.12 8.61 -10.63
C ILE A 7 16.37 8.21 -9.86
N ARG A 8 17.11 9.21 -9.38
CA ARG A 8 18.21 8.98 -8.43
C ARG A 8 17.65 8.95 -7.02
N ILE A 9 17.97 7.91 -6.26
CA ILE A 9 17.57 7.75 -4.87
C ILE A 9 18.78 7.54 -3.98
N ASN A 10 18.63 7.80 -2.68
CA ASN A 10 19.66 7.53 -1.70
C ASN A 10 19.93 6.01 -1.62
N HIS A 11 21.20 5.62 -1.54
CA HIS A 11 21.60 4.20 -1.51
C HIS A 11 21.02 3.46 -0.30
N ASN A 12 20.93 4.10 0.86
CA ASN A 12 20.36 3.49 2.06
C ASN A 12 18.86 3.20 1.88
N LEU A 13 18.13 4.13 1.23
CA LEU A 13 16.72 3.92 0.90
C LEU A 13 16.55 2.73 -0.05
N TYR A 14 17.44 2.59 -1.03
CA TYR A 14 17.42 1.46 -1.96
C TYR A 14 17.66 0.13 -1.23
N GLU A 15 18.64 0.05 -0.33
CA GLU A 15 18.90 -1.19 0.41
C GLU A 15 17.76 -1.55 1.37
N LEU A 16 17.13 -0.56 2.03
CA LEU A 16 15.92 -0.80 2.83
C LEU A 16 14.77 -1.32 1.95
N ALA A 17 14.52 -0.67 0.82
CA ALA A 17 13.46 -1.11 -0.10
C ALA A 17 13.72 -2.52 -0.64
N LYS A 18 14.98 -2.88 -0.89
CA LYS A 18 15.37 -4.21 -1.35
C LYS A 18 15.11 -5.30 -0.30
N GLN A 19 15.38 -5.02 0.97
CA GLN A 19 15.11 -5.96 2.07
C GLN A 19 13.61 -6.19 2.23
N ASP A 20 12.84 -5.11 2.31
CA ASP A 20 11.39 -5.19 2.49
C ASP A 20 10.68 -5.77 1.27
N ALA A 21 11.12 -5.43 0.06
CA ALA A 21 10.59 -6.00 -1.18
C ALA A 21 10.75 -7.53 -1.22
N PHE A 22 11.89 -8.04 -0.72
CA PHE A 22 12.11 -9.49 -0.63
C PHE A 22 11.17 -10.15 0.38
N ALA A 23 10.99 -9.55 1.56
CA ALA A 23 10.09 -10.07 2.60
C ALA A 23 8.61 -10.06 2.16
N GLU A 24 8.22 -9.06 1.38
CA GLU A 24 6.84 -8.80 0.99
C GLU A 24 6.50 -9.32 -0.43
N HIS A 25 7.41 -10.06 -1.05
CA HIS A 25 7.27 -10.58 -2.42
C HIS A 25 6.93 -9.49 -3.47
N ARG A 26 7.50 -8.29 -3.32
CA ARG A 26 7.36 -7.16 -4.24
C ARG A 26 8.65 -6.93 -5.03
N THR A 27 8.55 -6.17 -6.12
CA THR A 27 9.76 -5.61 -6.78
C THR A 27 10.29 -4.44 -5.95
N ILE A 28 11.57 -4.10 -6.11
CA ILE A 28 12.17 -2.96 -5.39
C ILE A 28 11.44 -1.65 -5.74
N SER A 29 11.14 -1.42 -7.02
CA SER A 29 10.33 -0.26 -7.45
C SER A 29 8.94 -0.30 -6.83
N GLY A 30 8.29 -1.46 -6.84
CA GLY A 30 6.96 -1.64 -6.26
C GLY A 30 6.93 -1.38 -4.75
N GLN A 31 8.00 -1.71 -4.02
CA GLN A 31 8.10 -1.41 -2.59
C GLN A 31 8.24 0.11 -2.34
N ILE A 32 9.02 0.81 -3.16
CA ILE A 32 9.15 2.28 -3.07
C ILE A 32 7.84 2.96 -3.42
N GLU A 33 7.15 2.50 -4.48
CA GLU A 33 5.83 2.98 -4.87
C GLU A 33 4.80 2.76 -3.76
N PHE A 34 4.83 1.59 -3.12
CA PHE A 34 3.98 1.27 -1.98
C PHE A 34 4.21 2.23 -0.80
N TRP A 35 5.46 2.46 -0.39
CA TRP A 35 5.78 3.43 0.65
C TRP A 35 5.33 4.85 0.31
N ALA A 36 5.51 5.25 -0.95
CA ALA A 36 5.05 6.57 -1.42
C ALA A 36 3.51 6.69 -1.34
N GLN A 37 2.78 5.63 -1.74
CA GLN A 37 1.33 5.58 -1.67
C GLN A 37 0.83 5.63 -0.22
N VAL A 38 1.42 4.83 0.67
CA VAL A 38 1.09 4.83 2.11
C VAL A 38 1.39 6.19 2.73
N GLY A 39 2.56 6.77 2.46
CA GLY A 39 2.97 8.06 2.98
C GLY A 39 2.01 9.17 2.55
N ARG A 40 1.65 9.22 1.26
CA ARG A 40 0.67 10.18 0.74
C ARG A 40 -0.69 10.01 1.42
N THR A 41 -1.17 8.78 1.53
CA THR A 41 -2.48 8.49 2.13
C THR A 41 -2.50 8.86 3.61
N SER A 42 -1.38 8.71 4.32
CA SER A 42 -1.25 9.07 5.73
C SER A 42 -1.21 10.59 5.93
N ILE A 43 -0.62 11.35 4.99
CA ILE A 43 -0.65 12.82 5.01
C ILE A 43 -2.08 13.33 4.78
N ASP A 44 -2.79 12.73 3.84
CA ASP A 44 -4.17 13.12 3.49
C ASP A 44 -5.18 12.73 4.60
N ASN A 45 -4.87 11.70 5.40
CA ASN A 45 -5.73 11.16 6.46
C ASN A 45 -4.93 11.01 7.77
N PRO A 46 -4.56 12.12 8.43
CA PRO A 46 -3.62 12.12 9.57
C PRO A 46 -4.18 11.45 10.83
N ASP A 47 -5.48 11.25 10.91
CA ASP A 47 -6.20 10.60 11.98
C ASP A 47 -6.25 9.07 11.83
N LEU A 48 -5.91 8.54 10.66
CA LEU A 48 -5.91 7.10 10.41
C LEU A 48 -4.56 6.47 10.76
N PRO A 49 -4.55 5.35 11.51
CA PRO A 49 -3.33 4.58 11.73
C PRO A 49 -2.73 4.07 10.43
N VAL A 50 -1.40 4.11 10.32
CA VAL A 50 -0.68 3.65 9.12
C VAL A 50 -0.99 2.17 8.81
N GLU A 51 -1.10 1.33 9.84
CA GLU A 51 -1.48 -0.08 9.69
C GLU A 51 -2.86 -0.25 9.04
N PHE A 52 -3.83 0.60 9.41
CA PHE A 52 -5.17 0.58 8.80
C PHE A 52 -5.11 0.99 7.34
N ILE A 53 -4.30 1.99 7.01
CA ILE A 53 -4.08 2.43 5.62
C ILE A 53 -3.47 1.29 4.79
N MET A 54 -2.42 0.64 5.29
CA MET A 54 -1.77 -0.47 4.59
C MET A 54 -2.74 -1.63 4.35
N ALA A 55 -3.50 -2.05 5.37
CA ALA A 55 -4.48 -3.11 5.25
C ALA A 55 -5.62 -2.75 4.27
N SER A 56 -6.07 -1.50 4.30
CA SER A 56 -7.10 -1.00 3.37
C SER A 56 -6.60 -1.00 1.93
N LEU A 57 -5.37 -0.54 1.68
CA LEU A 57 -4.75 -0.56 0.35
C LEU A 57 -4.57 -1.99 -0.17
N ALA A 58 -4.14 -2.91 0.70
CA ALA A 58 -4.04 -4.33 0.36
C ALA A 58 -5.41 -4.91 -0.02
N SER A 59 -6.45 -4.65 0.78
CA SER A 59 -7.81 -5.09 0.51
C SER A 59 -8.38 -4.52 -0.80
N LEU A 60 -8.09 -3.25 -1.12
CA LEU A 60 -8.50 -2.64 -2.38
C LEU A 60 -7.80 -3.22 -3.62
N ALA A 61 -6.61 -3.81 -3.45
CA ALA A 61 -5.86 -4.45 -4.52
C ALA A 61 -6.32 -5.90 -4.79
N GLU A 62 -7.12 -6.49 -3.89
CA GLU A 62 -7.66 -7.84 -4.10
C GLU A 62 -8.68 -7.87 -5.25
N PRO A 63 -8.78 -9.01 -5.98
CA PRO A 63 -9.81 -9.18 -6.99
C PRO A 63 -11.20 -8.97 -6.41
N ARG A 64 -12.04 -8.16 -7.08
CA ARG A 64 -13.43 -7.93 -6.65
C ARG A 64 -14.25 -9.22 -6.57
N GLU A 65 -13.90 -10.22 -7.36
CA GLU A 65 -14.52 -11.55 -7.34
C GLU A 65 -14.35 -12.27 -5.98
N ASN A 66 -13.30 -11.92 -5.23
CA ASN A 66 -13.05 -12.47 -3.89
C ASN A 66 -13.73 -11.66 -2.77
N SER A 67 -14.39 -10.55 -3.11
CA SER A 67 -15.07 -9.72 -2.11
C SER A 67 -16.41 -10.33 -1.68
N ILE A 68 -16.74 -10.19 -0.41
CA ILE A 68 -18.05 -10.56 0.12
C ILE A 68 -18.94 -9.32 0.26
N PRO A 69 -20.24 -9.40 -0.05
CA PRO A 69 -21.17 -8.31 0.24
C PRO A 69 -21.15 -7.96 1.73
N PHE A 70 -21.06 -6.67 2.03
CA PHE A 70 -21.22 -6.20 3.40
C PHE A 70 -22.63 -6.51 3.89
N VAL A 71 -22.74 -7.32 4.95
CA VAL A 71 -24.01 -7.59 5.64
C VAL A 71 -24.04 -6.70 6.89
N PRO A 72 -24.86 -5.63 6.91
CA PRO A 72 -24.98 -4.78 8.09
C PRO A 72 -25.44 -5.64 9.27
N ARG A 73 -24.83 -5.44 10.44
CA ARG A 73 -25.37 -5.99 11.69
C ARG A 73 -26.73 -5.33 11.88
N SER A 74 -27.80 -6.11 11.76
CA SER A 74 -29.18 -5.62 11.78
C SER A 74 -29.36 -4.65 12.95
N GLY A 75 -29.65 -3.40 12.63
CA GLY A 75 -29.79 -2.33 13.61
C GLY A 75 -31.02 -2.59 14.47
N LYS A 76 -30.82 -3.23 15.63
CA LYS A 76 -31.66 -2.97 16.79
C LYS A 76 -30.99 -1.86 17.59
N ARG A 77 -31.41 -0.62 17.30
CA ARG A 77 -31.48 0.39 18.36
C ARG A 77 -32.71 0.09 19.19
#